data_AF-A0A935UNU6-F1
#
_entry.id   AF-A0A935UNU6-F1
#
_cell.length_a   1.000
_cell.length_b   1.000
_cell.length_c   1.000
_cell.angle_alpha   90.00
_cell.angle_beta   90.00
_cell.angle_gamma   90.00
#
_symmetry.space_group_name_H-M   'P 1'
#
loop_
_entity.id
_entity.type
_entity.pdbx_description
1 polymer ?
#
loop_
_entity_poly.entity_id
_entity_poly.type
_entity_poly.pdbx_seq_one_letter_code
_entity_poly.pdbx_strand_id
1 'polypeptide(L)'
;MLLRVEPADWEHAAAVAALAGEAARCHGLADRLRELTLVLDDFTPDERPWLRFAAPGVLEIYGHPGHFLAWHGAGLAGAMPALPWDLRDPSAPAAPPPFAPASGERFLHHHFLAAADVLAGRVIPGTVPPALAEAFQEAWDVTIDGRLRRGYLPGLPVAERRRRFARLFGAAGVLLPQHWELFHELWDCDDPTRRG
;
A
#
# COMPACT_ATOMS: atom_id res chain seq x y z
N MET A 1 1.85 19.89 -8.46
CA MET A 1 1.62 18.52 -8.94
C MET A 1 0.40 18.45 -9.87
N LEU A 2 0.57 17.99 -11.10
CA LEU A 2 -0.53 17.56 -11.98
C LEU A 2 -1.01 16.18 -11.52
N LEU A 3 -2.32 16.00 -11.33
CA LEU A 3 -2.91 14.73 -10.90
C LEU A 3 -3.82 14.17 -12.00
N ARG A 4 -3.63 12.91 -12.36
CA ARG A 4 -4.45 12.17 -13.33
C ARG A 4 -4.94 10.86 -12.71
N VAL A 5 -6.16 10.48 -13.07
CA VAL A 5 -6.72 9.15 -12.81
C VAL A 5 -7.07 8.56 -14.17
N GLU A 6 -6.54 7.38 -14.46
CA GLU A 6 -6.79 6.65 -15.69
C GLU A 6 -7.50 5.32 -15.34
N PRO A 7 -8.57 4.94 -16.04
CA PRO A 7 -9.21 5.69 -17.11
C PRO A 7 -10.00 6.90 -16.55
N ALA A 8 -9.96 8.02 -17.27
CA ALA A 8 -10.54 9.28 -16.82
C ALA A 8 -12.09 9.28 -16.74
N ASP A 9 -12.74 8.34 -17.44
CA ASP A 9 -14.19 8.17 -17.48
C ASP A 9 -14.73 7.23 -16.39
N TRP A 10 -13.87 6.70 -15.51
CA TRP A 10 -14.32 5.92 -14.37
C TRP A 10 -15.18 6.78 -13.42
N GLU A 11 -16.32 6.23 -12.99
CA GLU A 11 -17.36 6.97 -12.24
C GLU A 11 -16.87 7.59 -10.92
N HIS A 12 -15.78 7.06 -10.35
CA HIS A 12 -15.19 7.56 -9.10
C HIS A 12 -13.89 8.34 -9.30
N ALA A 13 -13.47 8.61 -10.54
CA ALA A 13 -12.21 9.28 -10.86
C ALA A 13 -12.07 10.64 -10.14
N ALA A 14 -13.13 11.46 -10.12
CA ALA A 14 -13.11 12.76 -9.45
C ALA A 14 -12.97 12.64 -7.92
N ALA A 15 -13.67 11.66 -7.31
CA ALA A 15 -13.59 11.42 -5.87
C ALA A 15 -12.19 10.91 -5.49
N VAL A 16 -11.64 9.97 -6.25
CA VAL A 16 -10.28 9.45 -6.04
C VAL A 16 -9.22 10.52 -6.27
N ALA A 17 -9.38 11.38 -7.28
CA ALA A 17 -8.49 12.51 -7.51
C ALA A 17 -8.46 13.48 -6.31
N ALA A 18 -9.61 13.75 -5.69
CA ALA A 18 -9.69 14.60 -4.50
C ALA A 18 -8.97 13.97 -3.29
N LEU A 19 -9.23 12.69 -3.02
CA LEU A 19 -8.55 11.94 -1.94
C LEU A 19 -7.04 11.90 -2.15
N ALA A 20 -6.60 11.65 -3.38
CA ALA A 20 -5.20 11.57 -3.75
C ALA A 20 -4.51 12.95 -3.63
N GLY A 21 -5.20 14.03 -3.99
CA GLY A 21 -4.70 15.38 -3.78
C GLY A 21 -4.46 15.70 -2.30
N GLU A 22 -5.38 15.30 -1.42
CA GLU A 22 -5.24 15.51 0.03
C GLU A 22 -4.13 14.65 0.63
N ALA A 23 -4.14 13.33 0.37
CA ALA A 23 -3.13 12.44 0.90
C ALA A 23 -1.72 12.79 0.40
N ALA A 24 -1.58 13.28 -0.83
CA ALA A 24 -0.30 13.76 -1.36
C ALA A 24 0.22 15.00 -0.62
N ARG A 25 -0.67 15.91 -0.19
CA ARG A 25 -0.30 17.05 0.66
C ARG A 25 0.15 16.59 2.04
N CYS A 26 -0.59 15.68 2.68
CA CYS A 26 -0.25 15.16 4.01
C CYS A 26 1.16 14.56 4.05
N HIS A 27 1.59 13.93 2.96
CA HIS A 27 2.90 13.28 2.85
C HIS A 27 3.99 14.17 2.20
N GLY A 28 3.70 15.46 1.98
CA GLY A 28 4.64 16.41 1.37
C GLY A 28 5.02 16.06 -0.08
N LEU A 29 4.21 15.28 -0.78
CA LEU A 29 4.45 14.89 -2.16
C LEU A 29 4.02 15.98 -3.15
N ALA A 30 3.04 16.81 -2.79
CA ALA A 30 2.52 17.86 -3.66
C ALA A 30 3.61 18.84 -4.17
N ASP A 31 4.62 19.10 -3.34
CA ASP A 31 5.75 19.98 -3.66
C ASP A 31 6.95 19.25 -4.29
N ARG A 32 6.96 17.92 -4.22
CA ARG A 32 8.06 17.07 -4.70
C ARG A 32 7.75 16.41 -6.05
N LEU A 33 6.47 16.29 -6.37
CA LEU A 33 5.98 15.70 -7.60
C LEU A 33 5.49 16.78 -8.57
N ARG A 34 6.02 16.72 -9.78
CA ARG A 34 5.48 17.43 -10.94
C ARG A 34 4.19 16.75 -11.41
N GLU A 35 4.16 15.42 -11.44
CA GLU A 35 3.02 14.63 -11.93
C GLU A 35 2.78 13.39 -11.06
N LEU A 36 1.50 13.10 -10.83
CA LEU A 36 0.99 11.89 -10.20
C LEU A 36 -0.10 11.29 -11.10
N THR A 37 0.08 10.05 -11.51
CA THR A 37 -0.94 9.29 -12.26
C THR A 37 -1.37 8.07 -11.47
N LEU A 38 -2.67 7.94 -11.21
CA LEU A 38 -3.29 6.73 -10.69
C LEU A 38 -3.84 5.94 -11.86
N VAL A 39 -3.23 4.80 -12.17
CA VAL A 39 -3.66 3.90 -13.24
C VAL A 39 -4.49 2.78 -12.60
N LEU A 40 -5.78 2.78 -12.92
CA LEU A 40 -6.79 1.90 -12.39
C LEU A 40 -7.29 0.97 -13.49
N ASP A 41 -6.81 -0.27 -13.48
CA ASP A 41 -7.10 -1.24 -14.54
C ASP A 41 -7.83 -2.47 -13.99
N ASP A 42 -8.64 -3.11 -14.82
CA ASP A 42 -9.53 -4.24 -14.49
C ASP A 42 -8.84 -5.60 -14.68
N PHE A 43 -7.53 -5.66 -14.41
CA PHE A 43 -6.80 -6.93 -14.41
C PHE A 43 -7.09 -7.75 -13.14
N THR A 44 -6.64 -9.01 -13.15
CA THR A 44 -7.03 -10.01 -12.16
C THR A 44 -6.85 -9.52 -10.71
N PRO A 45 -7.76 -9.89 -9.78
CA PRO A 45 -7.75 -9.44 -8.38
C PRO A 45 -6.47 -9.76 -7.58
N ASP A 46 -5.62 -10.63 -8.13
CA ASP A 46 -4.36 -11.06 -7.54
C ASP A 46 -3.19 -10.12 -7.88
N GLU A 47 -3.37 -9.16 -8.81
CA GLU A 47 -2.35 -8.16 -9.09
C GLU A 47 -2.22 -7.16 -7.96
N ARG A 48 -1.12 -7.31 -7.21
CA ARG A 48 -0.71 -6.40 -6.15
C ARG A 48 -0.49 -5.00 -6.73
N PRO A 49 -0.98 -3.95 -6.04
CA PRO A 49 -0.71 -2.59 -6.48
C PRO A 49 0.80 -2.32 -6.44
N TRP A 50 1.27 -1.43 -7.30
CA TRP A 50 2.67 -1.05 -7.35
C TRP A 50 2.81 0.44 -7.64
N LEU A 51 4.00 0.96 -7.38
CA LEU A 51 4.35 2.34 -7.71
C LEU A 51 5.69 2.39 -8.43
N ARG A 52 5.85 3.36 -9.32
CA ARG A 52 7.13 3.63 -9.98
C ARG A 52 7.34 5.12 -10.17
N PHE A 53 8.61 5.53 -10.17
CA PHE A 53 8.99 6.86 -10.62
C PHE A 53 9.37 6.79 -12.10
N ALA A 54 8.47 7.20 -12.99
CA ALA A 54 8.70 7.15 -14.44
C ALA A 54 9.77 8.16 -14.89
N ALA A 55 9.91 9.26 -14.15
CA ALA A 55 10.93 10.29 -14.31
C ALA A 55 11.08 11.04 -12.97
N PRO A 56 12.10 11.90 -12.80
CA PRO A 56 12.20 12.77 -11.63
C PRO A 56 10.92 13.60 -11.43
N GLY A 57 10.29 13.45 -10.25
CA GLY A 57 9.04 14.11 -9.92
C GLY A 57 7.80 13.58 -10.67
N VAL A 58 7.87 12.44 -11.33
CA VAL A 58 6.73 11.79 -11.99
C VAL A 58 6.49 10.44 -11.33
N LEU A 59 5.41 10.36 -10.55
CA LEU A 59 4.99 9.15 -9.84
C LEU A 59 3.79 8.53 -10.55
N GLU A 60 3.86 7.22 -10.77
CA GLU A 60 2.71 6.44 -11.18
C GLU A 60 2.41 5.39 -10.11
N ILE A 61 1.13 5.26 -9.78
CA ILE A 61 0.62 4.20 -8.92
C ILE A 61 -0.37 3.40 -9.74
N TYR A 62 -0.14 2.10 -9.81
CA TYR A 62 -1.00 1.16 -10.49
C TYR A 62 -1.76 0.32 -9.48
N GLY A 63 -3.03 0.06 -9.74
CA GLY A 63 -3.81 -0.87 -8.93
C GLY A 63 -5.20 -1.11 -9.50
N HIS A 64 -5.89 -2.11 -8.94
CA HIS A 64 -7.26 -2.42 -9.33
C HIS A 64 -8.26 -1.41 -8.71
N PRO A 65 -9.36 -1.02 -9.39
CA PRO A 65 -10.42 -0.17 -8.83
C PRO A 65 -10.96 -0.67 -7.49
N GLY A 66 -11.00 -2.00 -7.30
CA GLY A 66 -11.37 -2.66 -6.05
C GLY A 66 -10.56 -2.22 -4.81
N HIS A 67 -9.37 -1.64 -4.98
CA HIS A 67 -8.63 -1.02 -3.88
C HIS A 67 -9.33 0.23 -3.31
N PHE A 68 -10.22 0.85 -4.07
CA PHE A 68 -11.03 1.98 -3.61
C PHE A 68 -12.42 1.54 -3.13
N LEU A 69 -12.79 0.29 -3.38
CA LEU A 69 -14.08 -0.30 -3.01
C LEU A 69 -13.96 -1.15 -1.72
N ALA A 70 -12.88 -1.93 -1.57
CA ALA A 70 -12.68 -2.85 -0.46
C ALA A 70 -11.19 -3.19 -0.22
N TRP A 71 -10.32 -2.20 -0.03
CA TRP A 71 -8.91 -2.49 0.27
C TRP A 71 -8.69 -2.93 1.71
N HIS A 72 -8.12 -4.13 1.81
CA HIS A 72 -7.63 -4.76 3.02
C HIS A 72 -6.11 -4.95 2.99
N GLY A 73 -5.37 -4.23 2.14
CA GLY A 73 -3.92 -4.42 2.06
C GLY A 73 -3.54 -5.69 1.30
N ALA A 74 -3.29 -5.55 0.00
CA ALA A 74 -2.33 -6.37 -0.72
C ALA A 74 -0.98 -5.62 -0.73
N GLY A 75 0.14 -6.28 -0.41
CA GLY A 75 1.44 -5.58 -0.33
C GLY A 75 1.94 -5.07 -1.67
N LEU A 76 2.89 -4.12 -1.70
CA LEU A 76 3.41 -3.56 -2.97
C LEU A 76 4.35 -4.56 -3.67
N ALA A 77 4.16 -4.93 -4.93
CA ALA A 77 5.17 -5.77 -5.60
C ALA A 77 6.38 -4.94 -6.05
N GLY A 78 7.56 -5.24 -5.51
CA GLY A 78 8.86 -4.87 -6.08
C GLY A 78 9.36 -5.99 -7.01
N ALA A 79 9.51 -5.66 -8.30
CA ALA A 79 10.00 -6.48 -9.42
C ALA A 79 9.12 -7.69 -9.84
N MET A 80 8.77 -7.71 -11.13
CA MET A 80 7.94 -8.68 -11.87
C MET A 80 8.07 -10.16 -11.48
N PRO A 81 7.00 -10.96 -11.63
CA PRO A 81 7.13 -12.39 -11.93
C PRO A 81 7.03 -12.65 -13.45
N ALA A 82 7.91 -13.53 -13.94
CA ALA A 82 7.67 -14.27 -15.17
C ALA A 82 6.48 -15.23 -14.96
N LEU A 83 5.47 -15.13 -15.82
CA LEU A 83 4.24 -15.93 -15.77
C LEU A 83 4.52 -17.42 -16.06
N PRO A 84 3.84 -18.33 -15.34
CA PRO A 84 3.19 -19.44 -16.01
C PRO A 84 1.72 -19.55 -15.58
N TRP A 85 0.85 -19.35 -16.56
CA TRP A 85 -0.55 -19.76 -16.69
C TRP A 85 -1.08 -20.71 -15.59
N ASP A 86 -2.06 -20.24 -14.81
CA ASP A 86 -2.98 -21.10 -14.04
C ASP A 86 -4.42 -20.69 -14.41
N LEU A 87 -5.10 -21.56 -15.17
CA LEU A 87 -6.51 -21.41 -15.57
C LEU A 87 -7.38 -21.88 -14.40
N ARG A 88 -7.71 -20.97 -13.47
CA ARG A 88 -8.77 -21.23 -12.49
C ARG A 88 -10.10 -20.69 -13.00
N ASP A 89 -11.10 -21.55 -12.87
CA ASP A 89 -12.49 -21.33 -13.23
C ASP A 89 -13.05 -20.11 -12.48
N PRO A 90 -13.47 -19.03 -13.16
CA PRO A 90 -14.03 -17.86 -12.49
C PRO A 90 -15.44 -18.21 -12.02
N SER A 91 -15.60 -18.52 -10.73
CA SER A 91 -16.92 -18.46 -10.11
C SER A 91 -17.49 -17.07 -10.35
N ALA A 92 -18.80 -16.99 -10.63
CA ALA A 92 -19.48 -15.77 -11.04
C ALA A 92 -19.09 -14.59 -10.12
N PRO A 93 -18.63 -13.45 -10.67
CA PRO A 93 -18.17 -12.33 -9.86
C PRO A 93 -19.33 -11.87 -8.97
N ALA A 94 -19.10 -11.86 -7.66
CA ALA A 94 -19.99 -11.18 -6.72
C ALA A 94 -20.13 -9.72 -7.18
N ALA A 95 -21.32 -9.13 -6.99
CA ALA A 95 -21.53 -7.72 -7.33
C ALA A 95 -20.42 -6.87 -6.70
N PRO A 96 -19.80 -5.94 -7.46
CA PRO A 96 -18.69 -5.16 -6.94
C PRO A 96 -19.16 -4.36 -5.71
N PRO A 97 -18.35 -4.32 -4.63
CA PRO A 97 -18.71 -3.55 -3.45
C PRO A 97 -18.81 -2.05 -3.80
N PRO A 98 -19.64 -1.28 -3.08
CA PRO A 98 -19.77 0.15 -3.32
C PRO A 98 -18.44 0.87 -3.01
N PHE A 99 -18.29 2.07 -3.60
CA PHE A 99 -17.15 2.95 -3.28
C PHE A 99 -17.05 3.23 -1.78
N ALA A 100 -15.85 3.04 -1.24
CA ALA A 100 -15.57 3.21 0.17
C ALA A 100 -14.43 4.23 0.34
N PRO A 101 -14.73 5.52 0.60
CA PRO A 101 -13.71 6.56 0.75
C PRO A 101 -12.59 6.17 1.73
N ALA A 102 -12.95 5.58 2.87
CA ALA A 102 -12.00 5.11 3.86
C ALA A 102 -11.03 4.03 3.33
N SER A 103 -11.46 3.19 2.39
CA SER A 103 -10.59 2.21 1.71
C SER A 103 -9.61 2.91 0.76
N GLY A 104 -10.12 3.88 -0.02
CA GLY A 104 -9.29 4.71 -0.89
C GLY A 104 -8.25 5.52 -0.12
N GLU A 105 -8.63 6.14 1.00
CA GLU A 105 -7.71 6.87 1.88
C GLU A 105 -6.60 5.97 2.41
N ARG A 106 -6.94 4.79 2.95
CA ARG A 106 -5.94 3.82 3.42
C ARG A 106 -4.96 3.45 2.31
N PHE A 107 -5.48 3.12 1.12
CA PHE A 107 -4.67 2.78 -0.04
C PHE A 107 -3.69 3.90 -0.39
N LEU A 108 -4.21 5.12 -0.53
CA LEU A 108 -3.42 6.30 -0.93
C LEU A 108 -2.38 6.66 0.13
N HIS A 109 -2.76 6.74 1.40
CA HIS A 109 -1.82 7.09 2.46
C HIS A 109 -0.68 6.08 2.59
N HIS A 110 -0.98 4.79 2.41
CA HIS A 110 0.05 3.75 2.41
C HIS A 110 1.04 3.93 1.27
N HIS A 111 0.56 4.07 0.03
CA HIS A 111 1.41 4.16 -1.16
C HIS A 111 2.17 5.49 -1.21
N PHE A 112 1.57 6.58 -0.74
CA PHE A 112 2.25 7.87 -0.68
C PHE A 112 3.30 7.94 0.41
N LEU A 113 3.10 7.28 1.56
CA LEU A 113 4.16 7.18 2.55
C LEU A 113 5.35 6.36 2.00
N ALA A 114 5.08 5.25 1.31
CA ALA A 114 6.09 4.48 0.60
C ALA A 114 6.86 5.33 -0.43
N ALA A 115 6.14 6.09 -1.26
CA ALA A 115 6.74 6.99 -2.25
C ALA A 115 7.59 8.09 -1.58
N ALA A 116 7.10 8.69 -0.48
CA ALA A 116 7.83 9.71 0.26
C ALA A 116 9.15 9.18 0.83
N ASP A 117 9.16 7.91 1.27
CA ASP A 117 10.35 7.25 1.80
C ASP A 117 11.38 6.92 0.73
N VAL A 118 10.95 6.49 -0.46
CA VAL A 118 11.83 6.31 -1.62
C VAL A 118 12.46 7.64 -2.02
N LEU A 119 11.66 8.70 -2.14
CA LEU A 119 12.15 10.03 -2.47
C LEU A 119 13.08 10.60 -1.39
N ALA A 120 12.90 10.21 -0.13
CA ALA A 120 13.76 10.62 0.99
C ALA A 120 15.01 9.71 1.13
N GLY A 121 15.16 8.67 0.31
CA GLY A 121 16.27 7.72 0.40
C GLY A 121 16.23 6.82 1.63
N ARG A 122 15.09 6.72 2.34
CA ARG A 122 14.91 5.79 3.47
C ARG A 122 14.80 4.34 3.00
N VAL A 123 14.27 4.16 1.79
CA VAL A 123 14.26 2.90 1.08
C VAL A 123 14.84 3.13 -0.31
N ILE A 124 15.78 2.27 -0.69
CA ILE A 124 16.37 2.25 -2.02
C ILE A 124 16.02 0.88 -2.62
N PRO A 125 14.92 0.74 -3.38
CA PRO A 125 14.45 -0.57 -3.82
C PRO A 125 15.51 -1.39 -4.57
N GLY A 126 16.36 -0.72 -5.35
CA GLY A 126 17.45 -1.36 -6.10
C GLY A 126 18.56 -2.00 -5.25
N THR A 127 18.61 -1.73 -3.94
CA THR A 127 19.59 -2.37 -3.04
C THR A 127 19.03 -3.63 -2.36
N VAL A 128 17.74 -3.93 -2.54
CA VAL A 128 17.11 -5.12 -1.96
C VAL A 128 17.40 -6.32 -2.87
N PRO A 129 18.05 -7.39 -2.37
CA PRO A 129 18.27 -8.59 -3.17
C PRO A 129 16.93 -9.19 -3.62
N PRO A 130 16.80 -9.66 -4.88
CA PRO A 130 15.54 -10.21 -5.38
C PRO A 130 14.97 -11.35 -4.52
N ALA A 131 15.84 -12.21 -3.98
CA ALA A 131 15.47 -13.31 -3.09
C ALA A 131 14.84 -12.86 -1.75
N LEU A 132 15.02 -11.58 -1.37
CA LEU A 132 14.49 -11.00 -0.15
C LEU A 132 13.37 -9.97 -0.41
N ALA A 133 13.04 -9.70 -1.68
CA ALA A 133 12.12 -8.62 -2.05
C ALA A 133 10.74 -8.76 -1.39
N GLU A 134 10.16 -9.96 -1.40
CA GLU A 134 8.85 -10.22 -0.80
C GLU A 134 8.87 -10.05 0.73
N ALA A 135 9.87 -10.64 1.41
CA ALA A 135 10.00 -10.51 2.86
C ALA A 135 10.28 -9.07 3.29
N PHE A 136 11.14 -8.35 2.55
CA PHE A 136 11.41 -6.94 2.77
C PHE A 136 10.14 -6.11 2.60
N GLN A 137 9.39 -6.35 1.52
CA GLN A 137 8.15 -5.64 1.25
C GLN A 137 7.15 -5.79 2.38
N GLU A 138 6.92 -7.02 2.81
CA GLU A 138 5.93 -7.31 3.84
C GLU A 138 6.36 -6.68 5.19
N ALA A 139 7.66 -6.69 5.51
CA ALA A 139 8.21 -5.95 6.66
C ALA A 139 8.10 -4.42 6.49
N TRP A 140 8.21 -3.93 5.27
CA TRP A 140 8.11 -2.52 4.95
C TRP A 140 6.67 -2.00 5.04
N ASP A 141 5.69 -2.77 4.56
CA ASP A 141 4.27 -2.47 4.75
C ASP A 141 3.90 -2.38 6.22
N VAL A 142 4.48 -3.27 7.04
CA VAL A 142 4.33 -3.22 8.50
C VAL A 142 4.89 -1.89 9.05
N THR A 143 6.07 -1.49 8.58
CA THR A 143 6.69 -0.23 9.00
C THR A 143 5.86 1.00 8.57
N ILE A 144 5.32 0.99 7.35
CA ILE A 144 4.43 2.04 6.84
C ILE A 144 3.18 2.13 7.71
N ASP A 145 2.51 1.02 7.99
CA ASP A 145 1.29 1.03 8.77
C ASP A 145 1.51 1.61 10.17
N GLY A 146 2.54 1.15 10.88
CA GLY A 146 2.87 1.66 12.20
C GLY A 146 3.16 3.17 12.20
N ARG A 147 3.70 3.71 11.09
CA ARG A 147 3.89 5.15 10.92
C ARG A 147 2.59 5.89 10.62
N LEU A 148 1.71 5.33 9.80
CA LEU A 148 0.38 5.90 9.57
C LEU A 148 -0.40 5.98 10.88
N ARG A 149 -0.37 4.93 11.70
CA ARG A 149 -1.00 4.93 13.02
C ARG A 149 -0.47 6.04 13.92
N ARG A 150 0.86 6.17 14.05
CA ARG A 150 1.50 7.21 14.87
C ARG A 150 1.16 8.63 14.39
N GLY A 151 0.91 8.78 13.09
CA GLY A 151 0.43 10.03 12.48
C GLY A 151 -1.08 10.24 12.54
N TYR A 152 -1.84 9.35 13.19
CA TYR A 152 -3.32 9.34 13.18
C TYR A 152 -3.92 9.31 11.77
N LEU A 153 -3.20 8.69 10.83
CA LEU A 153 -3.63 8.52 9.44
C LEU A 153 -4.29 7.14 9.23
N PRO A 154 -5.16 7.00 8.21
CA PRO A 154 -5.80 5.74 7.87
C PRO A 154 -4.78 4.61 7.60
N GLY A 155 -4.73 3.63 8.49
CA GLY A 155 -3.94 2.40 8.37
C GLY A 155 -4.82 1.14 8.29
N LEU A 156 -4.20 -0.02 8.11
CA LEU A 156 -4.81 -1.34 8.08
C LEU A 156 -5.54 -1.65 9.41
N PRO A 157 -6.68 -2.37 9.34
CA PRO A 157 -7.36 -2.88 10.55
C PRO A 157 -6.47 -3.85 11.34
N VAL A 158 -6.62 -3.86 12.67
CA VAL A 158 -5.87 -4.73 13.61
C VAL A 158 -5.90 -6.22 13.19
N ALA A 159 -7.04 -6.72 12.72
CA ALA A 159 -7.20 -8.12 12.33
C ALA A 159 -6.33 -8.50 11.13
N GLU A 160 -6.31 -7.66 10.09
CA GLU A 160 -5.52 -7.89 8.87
C GLU A 160 -4.03 -7.77 9.13
N ARG A 161 -3.71 -6.82 9.99
CA ARG A 161 -2.38 -6.63 10.52
C ARG A 161 -1.84 -7.86 11.27
N ARG A 162 -2.64 -8.45 12.15
CA ARG A 162 -2.31 -9.73 12.81
C ARG A 162 -2.15 -10.87 11.81
N ARG A 163 -2.99 -10.91 10.77
CA ARG A 163 -2.93 -11.91 9.70
C ARG A 163 -1.61 -11.83 8.91
N ARG A 164 -1.17 -10.63 8.53
CA ARG A 164 0.11 -10.41 7.82
C ARG A 164 1.31 -10.83 8.66
N PHE A 165 1.33 -10.45 9.94
CA PHE A 165 2.36 -10.90 10.88
C PHE A 165 2.41 -12.44 10.97
N ALA A 166 1.26 -13.08 11.16
CA ALA A 166 1.18 -14.54 11.22
C ALA A 166 1.68 -15.20 9.93
N ARG A 167 1.42 -14.60 8.76
CA ARG A 167 1.92 -15.10 7.47
C ARG A 167 3.44 -14.97 7.35
N LEU A 168 3.98 -13.80 7.66
CA LEU A 168 5.41 -13.50 7.58
C LEU A 168 6.24 -14.41 8.49
N PHE A 169 5.79 -14.56 9.72
CA PHE A 169 6.58 -15.17 10.77
C PHE A 169 6.15 -16.60 11.13
N GLY A 170 4.93 -17.00 10.75
CA GLY A 170 4.46 -18.38 10.93
C GLY A 170 5.23 -19.38 10.07
N ALA A 171 5.76 -18.96 8.92
CA ALA A 171 6.63 -19.80 8.08
C ALA A 171 8.08 -19.89 8.60
N ALA A 172 8.54 -18.90 9.38
CA ALA A 172 9.94 -18.81 9.84
C ALA A 172 10.25 -19.69 11.08
N GLY A 173 9.25 -20.37 11.65
CA GLY A 173 9.41 -21.41 12.67
C GLY A 173 9.87 -20.96 14.06
N VAL A 174 10.58 -19.84 14.20
CA VAL A 174 10.96 -19.25 15.49
C VAL A 174 10.98 -17.72 15.38
N LEU A 175 10.05 -17.07 16.06
CA LEU A 175 10.11 -15.63 16.32
C LEU A 175 11.11 -15.39 17.46
N LEU A 176 12.22 -14.70 17.17
CA LEU A 176 13.09 -14.18 18.22
C LEU A 176 12.37 -13.07 19.00
N PRO A 177 12.61 -12.92 20.33
CA PRO A 177 11.99 -11.88 21.15
C PRO A 177 12.10 -10.46 20.57
N GLN A 178 13.18 -10.16 19.85
CA GLN A 178 13.43 -8.87 19.20
C GLN A 178 12.43 -8.57 18.06
N HIS A 179 11.92 -9.60 17.37
CA HIS A 179 10.88 -9.43 16.36
C HIS A 179 9.53 -9.08 17.01
N TRP A 180 9.28 -9.58 18.22
CA TRP A 180 8.11 -9.21 19.02
C TRP A 180 8.20 -7.79 19.56
N GLU A 181 9.38 -7.32 19.96
CA GLU A 181 9.58 -5.93 20.42
C GLU A 181 9.34 -4.92 19.29
N LEU A 182 9.96 -5.12 18.12
CA LEU A 182 9.70 -4.29 16.94
C LEU A 182 8.23 -4.33 16.52
N PHE A 183 7.58 -5.50 16.65
CA PHE A 183 6.15 -5.63 16.41
C PHE A 183 5.32 -4.82 17.42
N HIS A 184 5.57 -4.95 18.73
CA HIS A 184 4.84 -4.19 19.74
C HIS A 184 5.04 -2.66 19.58
N GLU A 185 6.23 -2.22 19.23
CA GLU A 185 6.54 -0.80 19.01
C GLU A 185 5.85 -0.22 17.77
N LEU A 186 5.71 -1.01 16.70
CA LEU A 186 5.09 -0.58 15.45
C LEU A 186 3.57 -0.77 15.44
N TRP A 187 3.02 -1.67 16.26
CA TRP A 187 1.68 -2.22 16.05
C TRP A 187 0.72 -2.05 17.23
N ASP A 188 1.21 -2.18 18.46
CA ASP A 188 0.42 -2.16 19.71
C ASP A 188 0.35 -0.76 20.36
N CYS A 189 0.44 0.31 19.57
CA CYS A 189 0.23 1.68 20.05
C CYS A 189 -1.21 1.97 20.54
N ASP A 190 -2.06 0.96 20.77
CA ASP A 190 -3.40 1.07 21.36
C ASP A 190 -3.39 0.85 22.87
N ASP A 191 -2.41 1.40 23.59
CA ASP A 191 -2.55 1.55 25.03
C ASP A 191 -2.77 3.02 25.41
N PRO A 192 -4.03 3.48 25.53
CA PRO A 192 -4.33 4.81 26.07
C PRO A 192 -3.83 4.98 27.52
N THR A 193 -3.45 3.90 28.22
CA THR A 193 -2.88 3.94 29.58
C THR A 193 -1.36 4.06 29.61
N ARG A 194 -0.66 3.95 28.47
CA ARG A 194 0.77 4.31 28.34
C ARG A 194 1.01 5.83 28.24
N ARG A 195 -0.02 6.64 28.41
CA ARG A 195 0.09 8.10 28.62
C ARG A 195 0.37 8.37 30.11
N GLY A 196 1.63 8.19 30.50
CA GLY A 196 2.20 8.79 31.71
C GLY A 196 2.65 10.22 31.44
#